data_AF-A0A3R8LS75-F1
#
_entry.id   AF-A0A3R8LS75-F1
#
_cell.length_a   1.000
_cell.length_b   1.000
_cell.length_c   1.000
_cell.angle_alpha   90.00
_cell.angle_beta   90.00
_cell.angle_gamma   90.00
#
_symmetry.space_group_name_H-M   'P 1'
#
loop_
_entity.id
_entity.type
_entity.pdbx_description
1 polymer ?
#
loop_
_entity_poly.entity_id
_entity_poly.type
_entity_poly.pdbx_seq_one_letter_code
_entity_poly.pdbx_strand_id
1 'polypeptide(L)'
;MLAELREALCSQPEVVVGAAGRCVCRAVPVCFPWRSFPMKKTMMFSVAALLAAPAVLFSGSAAAAEAASHTTLKNCVIQEVVPGKDMTGAYVTFVHTGAPVNLKGAEVPDISQRVELHNMVMNNGVMEMGPLKDLTLNDGERVFKKGGDHVMLFDVKQKPAIGSKHTLTVFFDDGSQASCDAVVKSVKDVMKDAGMSGHGHHGKHGHHKGGHHKDGHKGEGKH
;
A
#
# COMPACT_ATOMS: atom_id res chain seq x y z
N MET A 1 -55.14 19.70 30.38
CA MET A 1 -54.10 20.53 31.03
C MET A 1 -52.84 19.68 31.04
N LEU A 2 -52.02 19.85 29.99
CA LEU A 2 -50.85 20.76 29.94
C LEU A 2 -49.66 20.07 30.65
N ALA A 3 -48.72 19.48 29.90
CA ALA A 3 -47.50 20.11 29.31
C ALA A 3 -46.35 20.12 30.34
N GLU A 4 -45.07 19.80 30.08
CA GLU A 4 -44.18 19.68 28.91
C GLU A 4 -43.25 18.43 29.10
N LEU A 5 -42.63 17.71 28.15
CA LEU A 5 -42.03 17.95 26.81
C LEU A 5 -40.59 18.54 26.79
N ARG A 6 -39.59 17.67 26.57
CA ARG A 6 -38.39 17.84 25.68
C ARG A 6 -37.46 16.62 25.85
N GLU A 7 -37.53 15.61 24.99
CA GLU A 7 -36.86 15.47 23.69
C GLU A 7 -35.33 15.30 23.78
N ALA A 8 -34.91 14.03 23.73
CA ALA A 8 -33.56 13.60 23.42
C ALA A 8 -33.60 12.89 22.06
N LEU A 9 -33.27 13.61 21.00
CA LEU A 9 -32.90 13.06 19.69
C LEU A 9 -31.89 14.01 19.05
N CYS A 10 -30.67 13.52 18.82
CA CYS A 10 -30.16 13.28 17.46
C CYS A 10 -28.71 12.77 17.51
N SER A 11 -28.39 11.89 16.56
CA SER A 11 -27.07 11.59 15.99
C SER A 11 -26.49 10.20 16.28
N GLN A 12 -26.98 9.23 15.50
CA GLN A 12 -26.20 8.16 14.86
C GLN A 12 -25.77 8.68 13.46
N PRO A 13 -24.71 8.16 12.80
CA PRO A 13 -24.79 6.85 12.16
C PRO A 13 -23.55 5.93 12.30
N GLU A 14 -23.87 4.68 12.64
CA GLU A 14 -23.39 3.40 12.09
C GLU A 14 -21.88 3.09 11.91
N VAL A 15 -21.50 2.16 12.78
CA VAL A 15 -20.54 1.05 12.63
C VAL A 15 -20.65 0.32 11.28
N VAL A 16 -19.52 0.02 10.66
CA VAL A 16 -19.42 -1.15 9.75
C VAL A 16 -18.12 -1.91 10.00
N VAL A 17 -18.22 -3.00 10.78
CA VAL A 17 -17.25 -4.09 10.82
C VAL A 17 -17.95 -5.31 10.22
N GLY A 18 -17.53 -5.70 9.01
CA GLY A 18 -18.02 -6.88 8.32
C GLY A 18 -17.24 -8.12 8.72
N ALA A 19 -17.90 -9.03 9.45
CA ALA A 19 -17.47 -10.41 9.65
C ALA A 19 -18.46 -11.36 8.96
N ALA A 20 -17.89 -12.26 8.16
CA ALA A 20 -18.38 -13.61 7.87
C ALA A 20 -19.62 -13.84 6.97
N GLY A 21 -19.43 -14.78 6.03
CA GLY A 21 -20.40 -15.85 5.74
C GLY A 21 -21.46 -15.53 4.71
N ARG A 22 -21.18 -15.61 3.41
CA ARG A 22 -21.32 -16.84 2.57
C ARG A 22 -22.56 -17.67 2.89
N CYS A 23 -23.55 -17.63 1.99
CA CYS A 23 -24.04 -18.77 1.17
C CYS A 23 -25.48 -18.50 0.74
N VAL A 24 -25.70 -18.13 -0.52
CA VAL A 24 -26.99 -18.40 -1.18
C VAL A 24 -26.83 -19.74 -1.90
N CYS A 25 -27.03 -20.82 -1.15
CA CYS A 25 -27.37 -22.12 -1.73
C CYS A 25 -28.87 -22.13 -1.95
N ARG A 26 -29.22 -22.14 -3.23
CA ARG A 26 -30.51 -22.49 -3.80
C ARG A 26 -30.88 -23.91 -3.36
N ALA A 27 -31.84 -24.05 -2.44
CA ALA A 27 -32.51 -25.30 -2.13
C ALA A 27 -33.93 -25.03 -1.60
N VAL A 28 -34.88 -25.12 -2.53
CA VAL A 28 -36.26 -25.64 -2.34
C VAL A 28 -36.15 -26.93 -1.50
N PRO A 29 -37.00 -27.23 -0.50
CA PRO A 29 -38.46 -27.36 -0.61
C PRO A 29 -39.18 -26.86 0.68
N VAL A 30 -40.49 -26.87 0.92
CA VAL A 30 -41.58 -27.79 0.61
C VAL A 30 -42.89 -27.04 0.91
N CYS A 31 -43.92 -27.42 0.17
CA CYS A 31 -45.34 -27.20 0.40
C CYS A 31 -45.79 -27.32 1.87
N PHE A 32 -46.71 -26.48 2.32
CA PHE A 32 -48.11 -26.86 2.53
C PHE A 32 -48.96 -25.63 2.92
N PRO A 33 -50.28 -25.66 2.65
CA PRO A 33 -51.16 -24.50 2.57
C PRO A 33 -52.00 -24.35 3.86
N TRP A 34 -52.55 -23.16 4.12
CA TRP A 34 -53.97 -23.05 4.49
C TRP A 34 -54.46 -21.62 4.67
N ARG A 35 -55.61 -21.34 4.04
CA ARG A 35 -56.77 -20.59 4.54
C ARG A 35 -56.62 -19.12 4.93
N SER A 36 -57.12 -18.28 4.01
CA SER A 36 -58.31 -17.44 4.17
C SER A 36 -58.72 -16.99 5.58
N PHE A 37 -58.71 -15.67 5.82
CA PHE A 37 -59.78 -15.00 6.58
C PHE A 37 -60.09 -13.60 5.99
N PRO A 38 -61.35 -13.13 6.09
CA PRO A 38 -61.96 -12.22 5.12
C PRO A 38 -62.10 -10.76 5.57
N MET A 39 -62.35 -9.92 4.56
CA MET A 39 -63.03 -8.62 4.56
C MET A 39 -63.80 -8.24 5.84
N LYS A 40 -63.57 -7.01 6.33
CA LYS A 40 -64.60 -6.06 6.77
C LYS A 40 -64.05 -4.64 6.52
N LYS A 41 -64.55 -3.92 5.51
CA LYS A 41 -65.54 -2.84 5.63
C LYS A 41 -65.17 -1.81 6.70
N THR A 42 -64.87 -0.57 6.33
CA THR A 42 -65.85 0.54 6.35
C THR A 42 -65.24 1.89 5.95
N MET A 43 -66.02 2.59 5.12
CA MET A 43 -66.34 4.02 5.17
C MET A 43 -65.24 5.06 4.93
N MET A 44 -65.32 5.57 3.70
CA MET A 44 -65.21 6.98 3.32
C MET A 44 -65.50 7.97 4.46
N PHE A 45 -64.57 8.90 4.70
CA PHE A 45 -64.84 10.22 5.24
C PHE A 45 -64.02 11.27 4.47
N SER A 46 -64.79 12.08 3.74
CA SER A 46 -64.65 13.49 3.39
C SER A 46 -63.28 14.12 3.11
N VAL A 47 -63.20 14.65 1.89
CA VAL A 47 -62.28 15.66 1.37
C VAL A 47 -62.27 16.92 2.26
N ALA A 48 -61.07 17.36 2.64
CA ALA A 48 -60.79 18.77 2.94
C ALA A 48 -59.35 19.08 2.51
N ALA A 49 -59.25 20.04 1.57
CA ALA A 49 -58.01 20.51 0.97
C ALA A 49 -57.11 21.24 1.96
N LEU A 50 -55.80 21.01 1.89
CA LEU A 50 -54.81 22.04 2.19
C LEU A 50 -53.54 21.80 1.36
N LEU A 51 -53.16 22.82 0.60
CA LEU A 51 -51.96 22.91 -0.22
C LEU A 51 -50.70 22.67 0.63
N ALA A 52 -49.90 21.67 0.27
CA ALA A 52 -48.53 21.53 0.77
C ALA A 52 -47.60 21.28 -0.44
N ALA A 53 -46.69 22.23 -0.64
CA ALA A 53 -45.72 22.27 -1.73
C ALA A 53 -44.79 21.04 -1.72
N PRO A 54 -44.40 20.49 -2.89
CA PRO A 54 -43.37 19.46 -2.95
C PRO A 54 -42.00 20.11 -2.74
N ALA A 55 -41.45 20.00 -1.53
CA ALA A 55 -40.04 20.27 -1.28
C ALA A 55 -39.22 19.19 -2.00
N VAL A 56 -38.71 19.53 -3.17
CA VAL A 56 -37.78 18.70 -3.94
C VAL A 56 -36.47 18.66 -3.16
N LEU A 57 -36.28 17.60 -2.37
CA LEU A 57 -35.01 17.31 -1.71
C LEU A 57 -34.00 16.94 -2.82
N PHE A 58 -33.22 17.94 -3.21
CA PHE A 58 -32.07 17.77 -4.09
C PHE A 58 -31.02 16.97 -3.31
N SER A 59 -30.99 15.65 -3.51
CA SER A 59 -29.90 14.79 -3.05
C SER A 59 -28.61 15.25 -3.69
N GLY A 60 -27.83 16.04 -2.96
CA GLY A 60 -26.47 16.40 -3.35
C GLY A 60 -25.60 15.15 -3.35
N SER A 61 -25.35 14.60 -4.53
CA SER A 61 -24.24 13.67 -4.73
C SER A 61 -22.95 14.43 -4.42
N ALA A 62 -22.34 14.15 -3.27
CA ALA A 62 -20.98 14.56 -3.00
C ALA A 62 -20.06 13.85 -4.00
N ALA A 63 -19.75 14.52 -5.10
CA ALA A 63 -18.62 14.14 -5.92
C ALA A 63 -17.39 14.34 -5.04
N ALA A 64 -16.77 13.23 -4.61
CA ALA A 64 -15.41 13.28 -4.10
C ALA A 64 -14.57 13.91 -5.20
N ALA A 65 -14.16 15.16 -5.00
CA ALA A 65 -13.21 15.81 -5.87
C ALA A 65 -11.93 14.99 -5.77
N GLU A 66 -11.65 14.16 -6.78
CA GLU A 66 -10.30 13.69 -6.99
C GLU A 66 -9.44 14.93 -7.21
N ALA A 67 -8.72 15.33 -6.17
CA ALA A 67 -7.66 16.31 -6.30
C ALA A 67 -6.77 15.83 -7.45
N ALA A 68 -6.61 16.65 -8.47
CA ALA A 68 -5.71 16.33 -9.58
C ALA A 68 -4.36 15.98 -8.96
N SER A 69 -3.95 14.72 -9.04
CA SER A 69 -2.70 14.27 -8.48
C SER A 69 -1.58 14.65 -9.44
N HIS A 70 -0.79 15.63 -9.02
CA HIS A 70 0.39 16.10 -9.75
C HIS A 70 1.56 15.10 -9.71
N THR A 71 1.36 13.96 -9.04
CA THR A 71 2.35 12.90 -8.85
C THR A 71 1.87 11.61 -9.50
N THR A 72 2.66 11.08 -10.42
CA THR A 72 2.47 9.75 -11.01
C THR A 72 3.48 8.76 -10.44
N LEU A 73 3.04 7.54 -10.14
CA LEU A 73 3.91 6.46 -9.71
C LEU A 73 4.24 5.55 -10.90
N LYS A 74 5.52 5.22 -11.08
CA LYS A 74 6.03 4.33 -12.13
C LYS A 74 6.87 3.22 -11.51
N ASN A 75 7.07 2.14 -12.28
CA ASN A 75 7.95 1.03 -11.90
C ASN A 75 7.66 0.44 -10.50
N CYS A 76 6.39 0.35 -10.14
CA CYS A 76 5.99 -0.15 -8.83
C CYS A 76 6.25 -1.65 -8.71
N VAL A 77 7.09 -2.02 -7.76
CA VAL A 77 7.54 -3.40 -7.54
C VAL A 77 7.54 -3.68 -6.05
N ILE A 78 7.01 -4.84 -5.66
CA ILE A 78 7.15 -5.38 -4.31
C ILE A 78 8.17 -6.52 -4.36
N GLN A 79 9.10 -6.54 -3.43
CA GLN A 79 10.01 -7.67 -3.29
C GLN A 79 9.28 -8.85 -2.66
N GLU A 80 9.60 -10.06 -3.08
CA GLU A 80 9.14 -11.27 -2.38
C GLU A 80 9.57 -11.25 -0.90
N VAL A 81 8.72 -11.82 -0.05
CA VAL A 81 9.00 -11.96 1.38
C VAL A 81 10.03 -13.08 1.58
N VAL A 82 11.17 -12.74 2.17
CA VAL A 82 12.24 -13.70 2.45
C VAL A 82 11.72 -14.78 3.42
N PRO A 83 12.01 -16.08 3.20
CA PRO A 83 11.65 -17.13 4.14
C PRO A 83 12.14 -16.82 5.56
N GLY A 84 11.25 -16.99 6.55
CA GLY A 84 11.54 -16.68 7.96
C GLY A 84 11.47 -15.19 8.35
N LYS A 85 10.99 -14.32 7.46
CA LYS A 85 10.68 -12.92 7.74
C LYS A 85 9.20 -12.64 7.43
N ASP A 86 8.64 -11.68 8.16
CA ASP A 86 7.27 -11.18 7.98
C ASP A 86 7.29 -9.70 7.53
N MET A 87 8.34 -9.33 6.81
CA MET A 87 8.60 -7.97 6.35
C MET A 87 9.16 -7.99 4.93
N THR A 88 8.79 -7.02 4.10
CA THR A 88 9.32 -6.88 2.74
C THR A 88 9.42 -5.43 2.29
N GLY A 89 10.24 -5.17 1.27
CA GLY A 89 10.41 -3.83 0.69
C GLY A 89 9.63 -3.68 -0.61
N ALA A 90 9.11 -2.47 -0.85
CA ALA A 90 8.57 -2.04 -2.13
C ALA A 90 9.38 -0.86 -2.70
N TYR A 91 9.42 -0.81 -4.02
CA TYR A 91 10.21 0.12 -4.83
C TYR A 91 9.28 0.80 -5.84
N VAL A 92 9.47 2.09 -6.02
CA VAL A 92 8.60 2.93 -6.82
C VAL A 92 9.38 4.14 -7.33
N THR A 93 9.09 4.55 -8.56
CA THR A 93 9.57 5.81 -9.13
C THR A 93 8.46 6.83 -9.02
N PHE A 94 8.70 7.91 -8.29
CA PHE A 94 7.81 9.07 -8.23
C PHE A 94 8.16 10.02 -9.37
N VAL A 95 7.16 10.45 -10.13
CA VAL A 95 7.26 11.52 -11.12
C VAL A 95 6.30 12.62 -10.70
N HIS A 96 6.82 13.72 -10.19
CA HIS A 96 6.04 14.84 -9.68
C HIS A 96 6.19 16.06 -10.58
N THR A 97 5.09 16.78 -10.80
CA THR A 97 5.07 18.01 -11.59
C THR A 97 4.41 19.15 -10.82
N GLY A 98 5.14 20.21 -10.53
CA GLY A 98 4.59 21.39 -9.85
C GLY A 98 5.32 21.78 -8.56
N ALA A 99 4.55 22.28 -7.59
CA ALA A 99 5.10 22.79 -6.33
C ALA A 99 5.51 21.62 -5.40
N PRO A 100 6.61 21.74 -4.64
CA PRO A 100 7.07 20.65 -3.77
C PRO A 100 6.01 20.20 -2.76
N VAL A 101 5.85 18.89 -2.63
CA VAL A 101 4.92 18.24 -1.68
C VAL A 101 5.68 17.30 -0.75
N ASN A 102 5.15 16.99 0.43
CA ASN A 102 5.78 16.04 1.35
C ASN A 102 5.04 14.69 1.37
N LEU A 103 5.81 13.61 1.37
CA LEU A 103 5.33 12.25 1.59
C LEU A 103 4.84 12.10 3.03
N LYS A 104 3.56 11.77 3.22
CA LYS A 104 2.97 11.53 4.55
C LYS A 104 3.04 10.06 4.94
N GLY A 105 2.93 9.16 3.97
CA GLY A 105 2.92 7.73 4.19
C GLY A 105 2.54 6.97 2.93
N ALA A 106 2.53 5.65 3.04
CA ALA A 106 2.08 4.75 1.99
C ALA A 106 1.23 3.63 2.61
N GLU A 107 0.39 3.00 1.81
CA GLU A 107 -0.44 1.87 2.22
C GLU A 107 -0.48 0.81 1.12
N VAL A 108 -0.52 -0.46 1.56
CA VAL A 108 -0.72 -1.62 0.69
C VAL A 108 -1.67 -2.58 1.41
N PRO A 109 -2.98 -2.26 1.43
CA PRO A 109 -3.95 -2.89 2.33
C PRO A 109 -4.06 -4.41 2.16
N ASP A 110 -3.79 -4.93 0.96
CA ASP A 110 -3.83 -6.36 0.67
C ASP A 110 -2.71 -7.17 1.32
N ILE A 111 -1.58 -6.53 1.67
CA ILE A 111 -0.37 -7.20 2.15
C ILE A 111 -0.08 -6.88 3.61
N SER A 112 -0.19 -5.60 3.98
CA SER A 112 0.26 -5.09 5.27
C SER A 112 -0.58 -3.89 5.72
N GLN A 113 -0.86 -3.84 7.03
CA GLN A 113 -1.48 -2.68 7.69
C GLN A 113 -0.44 -1.66 8.19
N ARG A 114 0.85 -2.02 8.19
CA ARG A 114 1.93 -1.19 8.71
C ARG A 114 3.00 -1.02 7.65
N VAL A 115 3.00 0.18 7.08
CA VAL A 115 3.93 0.56 6.01
C VAL A 115 4.69 1.81 6.45
N GLU A 116 6.01 1.79 6.28
CA GLU A 116 6.90 2.87 6.68
C GLU A 116 7.83 3.25 5.51
N LEU A 117 8.26 4.51 5.44
CA LEU A 117 9.20 4.99 4.42
C LEU A 117 10.61 5.00 5.03
N HIS A 118 11.54 4.26 4.45
CA HIS A 118 12.89 4.05 4.98
C HIS A 118 13.95 4.47 3.97
N ASN A 119 15.13 4.84 4.46
CA ASN A 119 16.33 5.10 3.69
C ASN A 119 17.52 4.34 4.33
N MET A 120 18.56 4.12 3.53
CA MET A 120 19.86 3.67 3.99
C MET A 120 20.80 4.85 4.10
N VAL A 121 21.25 5.16 5.32
CA VAL A 121 22.20 6.23 5.58
C VAL A 121 23.51 5.61 6.04
N MET A 122 24.62 6.06 5.46
CA MET A 122 25.94 5.67 5.93
C MET A 122 26.29 6.54 7.14
N ASN A 123 26.42 5.90 8.29
CA ASN A 123 26.78 6.55 9.55
C ASN A 123 28.08 5.91 10.06
N ASN A 124 29.17 6.69 10.10
CA ASN A 124 30.48 6.21 10.56
C ASN A 124 30.99 4.92 9.89
N GLY A 125 30.74 4.76 8.58
CA GLY A 125 31.13 3.57 7.82
C GLY A 125 30.22 2.36 8.00
N VAL A 126 29.16 2.47 8.82
CA VAL A 126 28.10 1.47 8.98
C VAL A 126 26.88 1.89 8.16
N MET A 127 26.33 0.98 7.35
CA MET A 127 25.06 1.20 6.67
C MET A 127 23.92 0.93 7.64
N GLU A 128 23.20 1.98 8.02
CA GLU A 128 22.03 1.89 8.89
C GLU A 128 20.75 2.09 8.06
N MET A 129 19.80 1.17 8.22
CA MET A 129 18.43 1.37 7.73
C MET A 129 17.67 2.19 8.78
N GLY A 130 16.98 3.24 8.34
CA GLY A 130 16.18 4.07 9.23
C GLY A 130 15.07 4.81 8.50
N PRO A 131 14.23 5.56 9.24
CA PRO A 131 13.15 6.35 8.64
C PRO A 131 13.68 7.33 7.59
N LEU A 132 12.89 7.54 6.55
CA LEU A 132 13.18 8.50 5.50
C LEU A 132 13.25 9.92 6.10
N LYS A 133 14.43 10.53 6.06
CA LYS A 133 14.66 11.87 6.65
C LYS A 133 14.10 13.00 5.78
N ASP A 134 14.24 12.85 4.48
CA ASP A 134 13.74 13.82 3.50
C ASP A 134 12.48 13.26 2.85
N LEU A 135 11.34 13.81 3.28
CA LEU A 135 10.01 13.48 2.77
C LEU A 135 9.61 14.38 1.60
N THR A 136 10.41 15.39 1.26
CA THR A 136 10.04 16.36 0.22
C THR A 136 10.22 15.75 -1.16
N LEU A 137 9.17 15.87 -1.96
CA LEU A 137 9.13 15.51 -3.36
C LEU A 137 9.09 16.81 -4.17
N ASN A 138 10.22 17.14 -4.78
CA ASN A 138 10.33 18.28 -5.69
C ASN A 138 9.84 17.90 -7.09
N ASP A 139 9.67 18.91 -7.95
CA ASP A 139 9.44 18.70 -9.38
C ASP A 139 10.52 17.78 -9.99
N GLY A 140 10.09 16.80 -10.76
CA GLY A 140 10.95 15.81 -11.41
C GLY A 140 10.77 14.38 -10.90
N GLU A 141 11.84 13.60 -10.99
CA GLU A 141 11.81 12.16 -10.69
C GLU A 141 12.56 11.83 -9.39
N ARG A 142 11.92 11.07 -8.50
CA ARG A 142 12.54 10.49 -7.30
C ARG A 142 12.39 8.98 -7.33
N VAL A 143 13.51 8.27 -7.32
CA VAL A 143 13.54 6.81 -7.50
C VAL A 143 13.78 6.11 -6.17
N PHE A 144 12.84 5.25 -5.75
CA PHE A 144 13.01 4.35 -4.62
C PHE A 144 13.47 3.01 -5.17
N LYS A 145 14.63 2.54 -4.72
CA LYS A 145 15.27 1.31 -5.21
C LYS A 145 15.98 0.59 -4.08
N LYS A 146 16.25 -0.70 -4.30
CA LYS A 146 17.13 -1.47 -3.41
C LYS A 146 18.46 -0.72 -3.33
N GLY A 147 19.03 -0.56 -2.14
CA GLY A 147 20.26 0.22 -1.99
C GLY A 147 20.09 1.67 -1.52
N GLY A 148 18.87 2.21 -1.52
CA GLY A 148 18.59 3.59 -1.07
C GLY A 148 17.21 3.72 -0.43
N ASP A 149 16.45 4.73 -0.84
CA ASP A 149 15.06 4.95 -0.41
C ASP A 149 14.16 3.76 -0.80
N HIS A 150 13.32 3.31 0.14
CA HIS A 150 12.41 2.20 -0.07
C HIS A 150 11.19 2.29 0.86
N VAL A 151 10.10 1.64 0.45
CA VAL A 151 8.90 1.50 1.27
C VAL A 151 8.99 0.17 2.00
N MET A 152 8.95 0.18 3.32
CA MET A 152 9.05 -1.01 4.18
C MET A 152 7.66 -1.45 4.63
N LEU A 153 7.28 -2.68 4.30
CA LEU A 153 6.04 -3.31 4.72
C LEU A 153 6.32 -4.27 5.88
N PHE A 154 5.69 -4.04 7.02
CA PHE A 154 5.80 -4.87 8.22
C PHE A 154 4.59 -5.80 8.36
N ASP A 155 4.65 -6.76 9.28
CA ASP A 155 3.50 -7.59 9.67
C ASP A 155 2.78 -8.26 8.47
N VAL A 156 3.56 -8.73 7.49
CA VAL A 156 3.05 -9.35 6.27
C VAL A 156 2.49 -10.74 6.59
N LYS A 157 1.18 -10.81 6.84
CA LYS A 157 0.49 -12.05 7.26
C LYS A 157 0.40 -13.08 6.14
N GLN A 158 0.16 -12.62 4.92
CA GLN A 158 0.01 -13.45 3.73
C GLN A 158 1.14 -13.09 2.77
N LYS A 159 2.04 -14.04 2.52
CA LYS A 159 3.17 -13.81 1.62
C LYS A 159 2.62 -13.73 0.20
N PRO A 160 2.77 -12.57 -0.47
CA PRO A 160 2.24 -12.41 -1.82
C PRO A 160 3.01 -13.32 -2.79
N ALA A 161 2.30 -13.89 -3.76
CA ALA A 161 2.89 -14.77 -4.75
C ALA A 161 3.73 -13.96 -5.76
N ILE A 162 4.83 -14.52 -6.25
CA ILE A 162 5.60 -13.88 -7.32
C ILE A 162 4.69 -13.68 -8.54
N GLY A 163 4.69 -12.47 -9.10
CA GLY A 163 3.85 -12.06 -10.22
C GLY A 163 2.47 -11.55 -9.83
N SER A 164 2.04 -11.62 -8.56
CA SER A 164 0.80 -10.98 -8.13
C SER A 164 0.93 -9.46 -8.16
N LYS A 165 -0.21 -8.78 -8.33
CA LYS A 165 -0.33 -7.32 -8.32
C LYS A 165 -1.06 -6.89 -7.07
N HIS A 166 -0.56 -5.83 -6.44
CA HIS A 166 -1.17 -5.22 -5.27
C HIS A 166 -1.14 -3.71 -5.41
N THR A 167 -2.23 -3.05 -5.05
CA THR A 167 -2.32 -1.60 -5.14
C THR A 167 -1.50 -0.96 -4.03
N LEU A 168 -0.50 -0.17 -4.42
CA LEU A 168 0.28 0.68 -3.54
C LEU A 168 -0.24 2.10 -3.67
N THR A 169 -0.65 2.69 -2.55
CA THR A 169 -1.12 4.07 -2.48
C THR A 169 -0.15 4.88 -1.64
N VAL A 170 0.17 6.09 -2.09
CA VAL A 170 1.02 7.06 -1.38
C VAL A 170 0.21 8.31 -1.12
N PHE A 171 0.32 8.83 0.11
CA PHE A 171 -0.38 10.01 0.57
C PHE A 171 0.59 11.18 0.72
N PHE A 172 0.12 12.36 0.33
CA PHE A 172 0.88 13.60 0.39
C PHE A 172 0.28 14.58 1.40
N ASP A 173 1.04 15.59 1.80
CA ASP A 173 0.64 16.58 2.81
C ASP A 173 -0.38 17.60 2.30
N ASP A 174 -0.48 17.78 0.99
CA ASP A 174 -1.50 18.58 0.31
C ASP A 174 -2.88 17.89 0.24
N GLY A 175 -2.98 16.65 0.76
CA GLY A 175 -4.20 15.84 0.72
C GLY A 175 -4.40 15.08 -0.60
N SER A 176 -3.49 15.21 -1.56
CA SER A 176 -3.48 14.38 -2.76
C SER A 176 -2.98 12.97 -2.46
N GLN A 177 -3.28 12.05 -3.37
CA GLN A 177 -2.80 10.68 -3.31
C GLN A 177 -2.45 10.18 -4.70
N ALA A 178 -1.48 9.27 -4.78
CA ALA A 178 -1.11 8.60 -6.01
C ALA A 178 -1.09 7.10 -5.77
N SER A 179 -1.58 6.32 -6.74
CA SER A 179 -1.62 4.86 -6.63
C SER A 179 -1.03 4.19 -7.86
N CYS A 180 -0.51 2.97 -7.68
CA CYS A 180 -0.06 2.11 -8.75
C CYS A 180 -0.21 0.63 -8.40
N ASP A 181 -0.36 -0.20 -9.43
CA ASP A 181 -0.30 -1.65 -9.28
C ASP A 181 1.16 -2.11 -9.17
N ALA A 182 1.58 -2.46 -7.96
CA ALA A 182 2.90 -2.98 -7.70
C ALA A 182 2.96 -4.49 -7.97
N VAL A 183 3.88 -4.91 -8.84
CA VAL A 183 4.08 -6.33 -9.19
C VAL A 183 5.09 -6.96 -8.24
N VAL A 184 4.78 -8.14 -7.72
CA VAL A 184 5.69 -8.87 -6.82
C VAL A 184 6.78 -9.56 -7.64
N LYS A 185 8.05 -9.25 -7.37
CA LYS A 185 9.22 -9.81 -8.03
C LYS A 185 10.11 -10.57 -7.04
N SER A 186 10.87 -11.53 -7.55
CA SER A 186 11.84 -12.25 -6.73
C SER A 186 12.96 -11.31 -6.24
N VAL A 187 13.63 -11.65 -5.13
CA VAL A 187 14.78 -10.87 -4.64
C VAL A 187 15.85 -10.75 -5.73
N LYS A 188 16.06 -11.82 -6.51
CA LYS A 188 17.06 -11.85 -7.59
C LYS A 188 16.75 -10.82 -8.68
N ASP A 189 15.48 -10.73 -9.09
CA ASP A 189 15.05 -9.79 -10.13
C ASP A 189 15.16 -8.35 -9.64
N VAL A 190 14.73 -8.08 -8.39
CA VAL A 190 14.86 -6.76 -7.77
C VAL A 190 16.33 -6.33 -7.67
N MET A 191 17.24 -7.23 -7.30
CA MET A 191 18.68 -6.95 -7.22
C MET A 191 19.29 -6.66 -8.60
N LYS A 192 18.83 -7.38 -9.63
CA LYS A 192 19.24 -7.16 -11.02
C LYS A 192 18.78 -5.79 -11.51
N ASP A 193 17.52 -5.44 -11.27
CA ASP A 193 16.93 -4.16 -11.66
C ASP A 193 17.61 -2.98 -10.96
N ALA A 194 18.09 -3.18 -9.73
CA ALA A 194 18.82 -2.16 -8.97
C ALA A 194 20.33 -2.08 -9.32
N GLY A 195 20.82 -2.91 -10.24
CA GLY A 195 22.22 -2.92 -10.66
C GLY A 195 23.21 -3.50 -9.64
N MET A 196 22.72 -4.13 -8.56
CA MET A 196 23.55 -4.83 -7.58
C MET A 196 23.85 -6.25 -8.05
N SER A 197 24.72 -6.38 -9.06
CA SER A 197 25.36 -7.68 -9.32
C SER A 197 26.29 -8.00 -8.16
N GLY A 198 25.99 -9.09 -7.45
CA GLY A 198 26.70 -9.52 -6.25
C GLY A 198 28.22 -9.54 -6.45
N HIS A 199 28.94 -8.82 -5.61
CA HIS A 199 30.36 -9.05 -5.41
C HIS A 199 30.50 -10.39 -4.67
N GLY A 200 30.50 -11.48 -5.43
CA GLY A 200 30.96 -12.76 -4.94
C GLY A 200 32.39 -12.62 -4.47
N HIS A 201 32.61 -12.78 -3.16
CA HIS A 201 33.93 -12.94 -2.57
C HIS A 201 34.67 -14.10 -3.25
N HIS A 202 35.55 -13.78 -4.20
CA HIS A 202 36.66 -14.67 -4.53
C HIS A 202 37.76 -14.49 -3.48
N GLY A 203 37.54 -15.10 -2.32
CA GLY A 203 38.63 -15.48 -1.42
C GLY A 203 39.46 -16.58 -2.10
N LYS A 204 40.32 -16.21 -3.04
CA LYS A 204 41.47 -17.07 -3.41
C LYS A 204 42.59 -16.77 -2.42
N HIS A 205 42.57 -17.49 -1.29
CA HIS A 205 43.79 -17.76 -0.55
C HIS A 205 44.71 -18.62 -1.43
N GLY A 206 45.58 -17.96 -2.19
CA GLY A 206 46.66 -18.60 -2.91
C GLY A 206 47.68 -19.14 -1.92
N HIS A 207 47.61 -20.44 -1.64
CA HIS A 207 48.71 -21.21 -1.08
C HIS A 207 49.92 -21.09 -2.02
N HIS A 208 50.90 -20.24 -1.68
CA HIS A 208 52.22 -20.32 -2.25
C HIS A 208 52.94 -21.53 -1.61
N LYS A 209 52.80 -22.70 -2.25
CA LYS A 209 53.74 -23.81 -2.07
C LYS A 209 55.01 -23.49 -2.88
N GLY A 210 56.14 -23.76 -2.25
CA GLY A 210 57.46 -23.35 -2.70
C GLY A 210 57.92 -23.93 -4.04
N GLY A 211 58.88 -23.22 -4.62
CA GLY A 211 59.74 -23.68 -5.70
C GLY A 211 61.11 -23.05 -5.50
N HIS A 212 62.05 -23.85 -4.99
CA HIS A 212 63.47 -23.53 -5.00
C HIS A 212 63.94 -23.27 -6.43
N HIS A 213 64.65 -22.17 -6.66
CA HIS A 213 65.65 -22.10 -7.71
C HIS A 213 66.95 -21.56 -7.11
N LYS A 214 67.95 -22.45 -7.09
CA LYS A 214 69.37 -22.13 -6.98
C LYS A 214 69.86 -21.60 -8.34
N ASP A 215 71.11 -21.12 -8.29
CA ASP A 215 72.03 -20.74 -9.37
C ASP A 215 72.14 -19.21 -9.49
N GLY A 216 73.27 -18.52 -9.30
CA GLY A 216 74.67 -18.94 -9.22
C GLY A 216 75.50 -18.10 -10.18
N HIS A 217 76.35 -17.19 -9.65
CA HIS A 217 77.38 -16.37 -10.34
C HIS A 217 76.85 -15.37 -11.42
N LYS A 218 77.46 -14.21 -11.67
CA LYS A 218 78.87 -13.84 -11.69
C LYS A 218 78.98 -12.30 -11.63
N GLY A 219 79.98 -11.78 -10.93
CA GLY A 219 80.26 -10.34 -10.88
C GLY A 219 81.01 -9.82 -12.10
N GLU A 220 81.00 -8.49 -12.24
CA GLU A 220 81.90 -7.58 -12.96
C GLU A 220 81.27 -6.17 -12.71
N GLY A 221 81.87 -5.14 -12.14
CA GLY A 221 83.27 -4.73 -12.08
C GLY A 221 83.55 -3.72 -13.18
N LYS A 222 83.38 -2.41 -12.93
CA LYS A 222 84.29 -1.31 -13.28
C LYS A 222 83.66 0.09 -13.10
N HIS A 223 84.38 0.88 -12.30
CA HIS A 223 84.61 2.34 -12.27
C HIS A 223 83.49 3.31 -12.65
#